data_AF-A0A1Y0EGW8-F1
#
_entry.id   AF-A0A1Y0EGW8-F1
#
_cell.length_a   1.000
_cell.length_b   1.000
_cell.length_c   1.000
_cell.angle_alpha   90.00
_cell.angle_beta   90.00
_cell.angle_gamma   90.00
#
_symmetry.space_group_name_H-M   'P 1'
#
loop_
_entity.id
_entity.type
_entity.pdbx_description
1 polymer ?
#
loop_
_entity_poly.entity_id
_entity_poly.type
_entity_poly.pdbx_seq_one_letter_code
_entity_poly.pdbx_strand_id
1 'polypeptide(L)'
;MSKAGDATQQLAAALDRLKACRATDKDYVAASQEVLAEITKLGPLGLDASSDLMDLYQQLSLEFLYAEKCAELRRPAFGGNTASQTSKY
;
A
#
# COMPACT_ATOMS: atom_id res chain seq x y z
N MET A 1 -7.48 -12.49 -25.73
CA MET A 1 -7.21 -11.36 -24.83
C MET A 1 -5.76 -10.91 -25.05
N SER A 2 -5.45 -9.62 -24.85
CA SER A 2 -4.08 -9.12 -25.00
C SER A 2 -3.29 -9.39 -23.71
N LYS A 3 -1.98 -9.65 -23.82
CA LYS A 3 -1.09 -9.85 -22.65
C LYS A 3 -1.15 -8.69 -21.66
N ALA A 4 -1.38 -7.49 -22.17
CA ALA A 4 -1.66 -6.28 -21.41
C ALA A 4 -2.93 -6.39 -20.55
N GLY A 5 -4.05 -6.78 -21.16
CA GLY A 5 -5.32 -6.92 -20.43
C GLY A 5 -5.26 -8.00 -19.33
N ASP A 6 -4.59 -9.11 -19.61
CA ASP A 6 -4.39 -10.18 -18.61
C ASP A 6 -3.55 -9.69 -17.42
N ALA A 7 -2.49 -8.92 -17.68
CA ALA A 7 -1.64 -8.34 -16.65
C ALA A 7 -2.37 -7.26 -15.81
N THR A 8 -3.21 -6.43 -16.46
CA THR A 8 -4.04 -5.43 -15.78
C THR A 8 -5.05 -6.11 -14.83
N GLN A 9 -5.68 -7.21 -15.27
CA GLN A 9 -6.58 -7.99 -14.41
C GLN A 9 -5.87 -8.65 -13.22
N GLN A 10 -4.66 -9.16 -13.43
CA GLN A 10 -3.84 -9.73 -12.36
C GLN A 10 -3.48 -8.68 -11.30
N LEU A 11 -3.11 -7.47 -11.74
CA LEU A 11 -2.86 -6.35 -10.81
C LEU A 11 -4.12 -5.96 -10.02
N ALA A 12 -5.28 -5.88 -10.69
CA ALA A 12 -6.55 -5.61 -10.01
C ALA A 12 -6.85 -6.64 -8.92
N ALA A 13 -6.70 -7.93 -9.23
CA ALA A 13 -6.91 -9.01 -8.26
C ALA A 13 -5.91 -8.96 -7.10
N ALA A 14 -4.65 -8.62 -7.35
CA ALA A 14 -3.64 -8.46 -6.30
C ALA A 14 -3.97 -7.29 -5.36
N LEU A 15 -4.46 -6.17 -5.88
CA LEU A 15 -4.91 -5.02 -5.09
C LEU A 15 -6.12 -5.36 -4.20
N ASP A 16 -7.08 -6.14 -4.72
CA ASP A 16 -8.24 -6.58 -3.93
C ASP A 16 -7.82 -7.53 -2.80
N ARG A 17 -6.85 -8.42 -3.05
CA ARG A 17 -6.26 -9.25 -1.99
C ARG A 17 -5.53 -8.42 -0.93
N LEU A 18 -4.75 -7.43 -1.34
CA LEU A 18 -4.07 -6.53 -0.42
C LEU A 18 -5.04 -5.84 0.54
N LYS A 19 -6.17 -5.33 0.02
CA LYS A 19 -7.24 -4.73 0.83
C LYS A 19 -7.84 -5.73 1.81
N ALA A 20 -8.09 -6.97 1.38
CA ALA A 20 -8.64 -8.01 2.24
C ALA A 20 -7.68 -8.42 3.37
N CYS A 21 -6.36 -8.33 3.13
CA CYS A 21 -5.32 -8.70 4.09
C CYS A 21 -4.99 -7.60 5.12
N ARG A 22 -5.63 -6.41 5.07
CA ARG A 22 -5.34 -5.29 5.98
C ARG A 22 -5.44 -5.61 7.47
N ALA A 23 -6.19 -6.65 7.85
CA ALA A 23 -6.37 -7.06 9.23
C ALA A 23 -5.16 -7.82 9.82
N THR A 24 -4.29 -8.38 8.98
CA THR A 24 -3.17 -9.23 9.40
C THR A 24 -1.86 -8.73 8.77
N ASP A 25 -0.95 -8.21 9.61
CA ASP A 25 0.30 -7.59 9.14
C ASP A 25 1.13 -8.54 8.23
N LYS A 26 1.19 -9.83 8.56
CA LYS A 26 1.96 -10.82 7.78
C LYS A 26 1.36 -11.04 6.38
N ASP A 27 0.03 -11.16 6.29
CA ASP A 27 -0.62 -11.42 5.01
C ASP A 27 -0.67 -10.13 4.17
N TYR A 28 -0.76 -8.97 4.82
CA TYR A 28 -0.67 -7.66 4.17
C TYR A 28 0.70 -7.44 3.50
N VAL A 29 1.80 -7.82 4.18
CA VAL A 29 3.15 -7.73 3.60
C VAL A 29 3.31 -8.68 2.42
N ALA A 30 2.82 -9.92 2.53
CA ALA A 30 2.87 -10.88 1.43
C ALA A 30 2.06 -10.39 0.21
N ALA A 31 0.84 -9.89 0.42
CA ALA A 31 0.00 -9.32 -0.62
C ALA A 31 0.63 -8.06 -1.25
N SER A 32 1.37 -7.26 -0.46
CA SER A 32 2.10 -6.09 -0.98
C SER A 32 3.22 -6.50 -1.95
N GLN A 33 3.90 -7.60 -1.66
CA GLN A 33 4.93 -8.16 -2.56
C GLN A 33 4.32 -8.71 -3.85
N GLU A 34 3.14 -9.32 -3.78
CA GLU A 34 2.38 -9.78 -4.94
C GLU A 34 2.03 -8.59 -5.85
N VAL A 35 1.49 -7.50 -5.29
CA VAL A 35 1.18 -6.26 -6.04
C VAL A 35 2.43 -5.71 -6.73
N LEU A 36 3.58 -5.65 -6.03
CA LEU A 36 4.84 -5.18 -6.62
C LEU A 36 5.30 -6.05 -7.80
N ALA A 37 5.16 -7.37 -7.69
CA ALA A 37 5.48 -8.30 -8.77
C ALA A 37 4.59 -8.06 -10.00
N GLU A 38 3.29 -7.84 -9.81
CA GLU A 38 2.36 -7.58 -10.92
C GLU A 38 2.62 -6.23 -11.61
N ILE A 39 2.90 -5.16 -10.85
CA ILE A 39 3.29 -3.86 -11.42
C ILE A 39 4.56 -3.98 -12.27
N THR A 40 5.54 -4.75 -11.80
CA THR A 40 6.80 -4.94 -12.52
C THR A 40 6.60 -5.63 -13.87
N LYS A 41 5.62 -6.54 -13.98
CA LYS A 41 5.26 -7.20 -15.25
C LYS A 41 4.60 -6.25 -16.25
N LEU A 42 3.91 -5.21 -15.76
CA LEU A 42 3.24 -4.21 -16.60
C LEU A 42 4.22 -3.20 -17.23
N GLY A 43 5.34 -2.89 -16.55
CA GLY A 43 6.34 -1.92 -17.04
C GLY A 43 6.86 -2.19 -18.47
N PRO A 44 7.33 -3.42 -18.79
CA PRO A 44 7.79 -3.77 -20.13
C PRO A 44 6.70 -3.78 -21.21
N LEU A 45 5.41 -3.82 -20.81
CA LEU A 45 4.30 -3.88 -21.75
C LEU A 45 3.94 -2.50 -22.33
N GLY A 46 4.58 -1.43 -21.86
CA GLY A 46 4.47 -0.09 -22.47
C GLY A 46 3.02 0.36 -22.58
N LEU A 47 2.29 0.23 -21.47
CA LEU A 47 0.87 0.54 -21.47
C LEU A 47 0.67 2.05 -21.43
N ASP A 48 0.38 2.61 -22.60
CA ASP A 48 -0.18 3.94 -22.73
C ASP A 48 -1.38 4.08 -21.78
N ALA A 49 -1.52 5.27 -21.19
CA ALA A 49 -2.46 5.61 -20.12
C ALA A 49 -3.93 5.27 -20.45
N SER A 50 -4.27 3.98 -20.38
CA SER A 50 -5.64 3.52 -20.40
C SER A 50 -6.31 3.95 -19.11
N SER A 51 -7.60 4.23 -19.17
CA SER A 51 -8.43 4.52 -17.99
C SER A 51 -8.23 3.49 -16.89
N ASP A 52 -8.13 2.22 -17.29
CA ASP A 52 -8.00 1.07 -16.39
C ASP A 52 -6.70 1.13 -15.57
N LEU A 53 -5.60 1.63 -16.16
CA LEU A 53 -4.35 1.84 -15.44
C LEU A 53 -4.41 3.02 -14.48
N MET A 54 -5.08 4.11 -14.87
CA MET A 54 -5.27 5.25 -13.95
C MET A 54 -6.07 4.85 -12.72
N ASP A 55 -7.14 4.08 -12.89
CA ASP A 55 -7.94 3.58 -11.77
C ASP A 55 -7.09 2.68 -10.86
N LEU A 56 -6.24 1.81 -11.43
CA LEU A 56 -5.33 0.96 -10.65
C LEU A 56 -4.25 1.77 -9.91
N TYR A 57 -3.67 2.79 -10.54
CA TYR A 57 -2.72 3.68 -9.86
C TYR A 57 -3.38 4.46 -8.73
N GLN A 58 -4.60 4.94 -8.93
CA GLN A 58 -5.36 5.62 -7.88
C GLN A 58 -5.61 4.70 -6.69
N GLN A 59 -6.02 3.44 -6.94
CA GLN A 59 -6.19 2.44 -5.88
C GLN A 59 -4.88 2.16 -5.13
N LEU A 60 -3.77 2.02 -5.86
CA LEU A 60 -2.45 1.83 -5.26
C LEU A 60 -2.05 3.01 -4.36
N SER A 61 -2.29 4.25 -4.82
CA SER A 61 -2.02 5.45 -4.02
C SER A 61 -2.82 5.49 -2.72
N LEU A 62 -4.09 5.03 -2.74
CA LEU A 62 -4.91 4.93 -1.54
C LEU A 62 -4.36 3.87 -0.56
N GLU A 63 -3.86 2.74 -1.06
CA GLU A 63 -3.21 1.72 -0.20
C GLU A 63 -1.90 2.23 0.43
N PHE A 64 -1.10 2.99 -0.32
CA PHE A 64 0.09 3.63 0.24
C PHE A 64 -0.26 4.62 1.37
N LEU A 65 -1.27 5.46 1.15
CA LEU A 65 -1.74 6.38 2.18
C LEU A 65 -2.27 5.63 3.42
N TYR A 66 -3.00 4.53 3.22
CA TYR A 66 -3.43 3.67 4.33
C TYR A 66 -2.23 3.12 5.11
N ALA A 67 -1.23 2.55 4.44
CA ALA A 67 -0.04 2.00 5.07
C ALA A 67 0.75 3.07 5.85
N GLU A 68 0.88 4.27 5.29
CA GLU A 68 1.52 5.42 5.95
C GLU A 68 0.77 5.82 7.22
N LYS A 69 -0.56 5.93 7.16
CA LYS A 69 -1.39 6.24 8.34
C LYS A 69 -1.31 5.17 9.41
N CYS A 70 -1.29 3.89 9.04
CA CYS A 70 -1.07 2.81 10.00
C CYS A 70 0.33 2.87 10.61
N ALA A 71 1.36 3.26 9.87
CA ALA A 71 2.72 3.44 10.39
C ALA A 71 2.81 4.63 11.35
N GLU A 72 2.15 5.76 11.03
CA GLU A 72 2.04 6.92 11.91
C GLU A 72 1.40 6.56 13.25
N LEU A 73 0.30 5.79 13.24
CA LEU A 73 -0.38 5.35 14.47
C LEU A 73 0.44 4.36 15.31
N ARG A 74 1.29 3.55 14.69
CA ARG A 74 2.22 2.64 15.39
C ARG A 74 3.46 3.36 15.90
N ARG A 75 3.76 4.57 15.42
CA ARG A 75 4.89 5.36 15.89
C ARG A 75 4.64 5.68 17.37
N PRO A 76 5.59 5.40 18.27
CA PRO A 76 5.45 5.83 19.66
C PRO A 76 5.17 7.33 19.65
N ALA A 77 4.12 7.75 20.35
CA ALA A 77 3.83 9.16 20.54
C ALA A 77 4.99 9.79 21.33
N PHE A 78 6.06 10.18 20.65
CA PHE A 78 7.10 11.02 21.23
C PHE A 78 6.52 12.43 21.35
N GLY A 79 5.75 12.65 22.42
CA GLY A 79 5.02 13.88 22.65
C GLY A 79 4.26 13.93 23.97
N GLY A 80 5.00 13.95 25.09
CA GLY A 80 4.59 14.69 26.29
C GLY A 80 3.97 13.92 27.46
N ASN A 81 4.80 13.43 28.38
CA ASN A 81 4.76 13.76 29.83
C ASN A 81 5.63 12.81 30.66
N THR A 82 6.72 13.35 31.23
CA THR A 82 7.39 13.04 32.52
C THR A 82 8.83 13.59 32.39
N ALA A 83 9.31 14.60 33.08
CA ALA A 83 8.90 15.21 34.33
C ALA A 83 9.27 16.70 34.34
N SER A 84 8.34 17.54 34.78
CA SER A 84 8.68 18.83 35.39
C SER A 84 9.61 18.57 36.56
N GLN A 85 10.92 18.75 36.39
CA GLN A 85 11.81 19.03 37.51
C GLN A 85 11.59 20.48 37.96
N THR A 86 10.47 20.69 38.64
CA THR A 86 10.30 21.80 39.57
C THR A 86 9.82 21.20 40.87
N SER A 87 10.75 20.68 41.67
CA SER A 87 10.55 20.59 43.11
C SER A 87 11.82 21.03 43.79
N LYS A 88 11.74 22.23 44.35
CA LYS A 88 12.67 22.82 45.31
C LYS A 88 12.92 21.82 46.43
N TYR A 89 14.18 21.57 46.77
CA TYR A 89 14.76 21.61 48.12
C TYR A 89 16.28 21.58 47.97
#